data_AF-A0A498DD78-F1
#
_entry.id   AF-A0A498DD78-F1
#
_cell.length_a   1.000
_cell.length_b   1.000
_cell.length_c   1.000
_cell.angle_alpha   90.00
_cell.angle_beta   90.00
_cell.angle_gamma   90.00
#
_symmetry.space_group_name_H-M   'P 1'
#
loop_
_entity.id
_entity.type
_entity.pdbx_description
1 polymer ?
#
loop_
_entity_poly.entity_id
_entity_poly.type
_entity_poly.pdbx_seq_one_letter_code
_entity_poly.pdbx_strand_id
1 'polypeptide(L)'
;MNTLVFLRRMIISQQPARVDYTVSNQTKSIYYDRSGFVGTPIEVAQALRDIFKSRAVSVINDVDLSSAGTLRIFAPQAISSALAGYKFDAETRAVLLSFTMRLPPLMVRLFPMNRYAFQDNASYMKMHMQFQHNGVFRMQHYISQADNSLDEIVRLRVMMATYILGLIAPLSKQSEKSHNATQRVYGNRTQKTPTTRGKKVGLLSKIIMRIRGL
;
A
#
# COMPACT_ATOMS: atom_id res chain seq x y z
N MET A 1 14.19 -5.50 -5.45
CA MET A 1 13.46 -5.58 -6.72
C MET A 1 13.10 -4.17 -7.15
N ASN A 2 13.81 -3.58 -8.12
CA ASN A 2 13.63 -2.17 -8.49
C ASN A 2 12.26 -1.91 -9.14
N THR A 3 11.73 -2.89 -9.87
CA THR A 3 10.42 -2.85 -10.51
C THR A 3 9.29 -2.46 -9.55
N LEU A 4 9.22 -3.08 -8.37
CA LEU A 4 8.19 -2.76 -7.38
C LEU A 4 8.31 -1.32 -6.86
N VAL A 5 9.56 -0.85 -6.68
CA VAL A 5 9.83 0.52 -6.23
C VAL A 5 9.38 1.52 -7.27
N PHE A 6 9.66 1.26 -8.55
CA PHE A 6 9.25 2.11 -9.66
C PHE A 6 7.73 2.18 -9.82
N LEU A 7 7.05 1.03 -9.86
CA LEU A 7 5.58 0.99 -9.94
C LEU A 7 4.94 1.70 -8.75
N ARG A 8 5.46 1.48 -7.53
CA ARG A 8 4.97 2.17 -6.34
C ARG A 8 5.10 3.69 -6.46
N ARG A 9 6.28 4.18 -6.85
CA ARG A 9 6.52 5.63 -6.98
C ARG A 9 5.59 6.26 -8.01
N MET A 10 5.43 5.60 -9.15
CA MET A 10 4.54 6.03 -10.22
C MET A 10 3.07 6.10 -9.78
N ILE A 11 2.56 5.06 -9.12
CA ILE A 11 1.16 5.03 -8.65
C ILE A 11 0.92 6.08 -7.55
N ILE A 12 1.89 6.28 -6.66
CA ILE A 12 1.77 7.28 -5.59
C ILE A 12 1.88 8.71 -6.13
N SER A 13 2.74 8.97 -7.12
CA SER A 13 2.89 10.31 -7.69
C SER A 13 1.66 10.74 -8.49
N GLN A 14 0.91 9.79 -9.06
CA GLN A 14 -0.25 10.04 -9.93
C GLN A 14 0.08 10.93 -11.13
N GLN A 15 1.36 10.99 -11.51
CA GLN A 15 1.84 11.75 -12.65
C GLN A 15 1.82 10.88 -13.92
N PRO A 16 1.60 11.48 -15.10
CA PRO A 16 1.74 10.79 -16.37
C PRO A 16 3.13 10.14 -16.49
N ALA A 17 3.15 8.85 -16.77
CA ALA A 17 4.39 8.09 -16.91
C ALA A 17 4.25 6.97 -17.94
N ARG A 18 5.37 6.61 -18.54
CA ARG A 18 5.54 5.42 -19.39
C ARG A 18 6.48 4.45 -18.70
N VAL A 19 6.10 3.18 -18.63
CA VAL A 19 6.93 2.09 -18.14
C VAL A 19 7.37 1.26 -19.34
N ASP A 20 8.67 1.28 -19.62
CA ASP A 20 9.27 0.43 -20.65
C ASP A 20 9.82 -0.83 -19.99
N TYR A 21 9.52 -2.00 -20.57
CA TYR A 21 9.92 -3.29 -20.04
C TYR A 21 10.27 -4.27 -21.15
N THR A 22 11.27 -5.11 -20.92
CA THR A 22 11.72 -6.11 -21.91
C THR A 22 11.14 -7.49 -21.60
N VAL A 23 10.55 -8.12 -22.62
CA VAL A 23 10.07 -9.51 -22.59
C VAL A 23 10.58 -10.20 -23.85
N SER A 24 11.27 -11.33 -23.70
CA SER A 24 11.74 -12.14 -24.84
C SER A 24 12.45 -11.31 -25.93
N ASN A 25 13.37 -10.42 -25.51
CA ASN A 25 14.13 -9.48 -26.36
C ASN A 25 13.31 -8.40 -27.08
N GLN A 26 12.03 -8.22 -26.76
CA GLN A 26 11.22 -7.12 -27.25
C GLN A 26 10.93 -6.13 -26.12
N THR A 27 11.17 -4.84 -26.38
CA THR A 27 10.77 -3.77 -25.47
C THR A 27 9.30 -3.42 -25.74
N LYS A 28 8.49 -3.48 -24.70
CA LYS A 28 7.09 -3.07 -24.69
C LYS A 28 6.92 -1.91 -23.72
N SER A 29 5.84 -1.17 -23.88
CA SER A 29 5.53 -0.02 -23.04
C SER A 29 4.10 -0.09 -22.54
N ILE A 30 3.89 0.33 -21.29
CA ILE A 30 2.57 0.62 -20.74
C ILE A 30 2.56 2.05 -20.19
N TYR A 31 1.42 2.73 -20.34
CA TYR A 31 1.26 4.10 -19.89
C TYR A 31 0.38 4.15 -18.64
N TYR A 32 0.64 5.15 -17.80
CA TYR A 32 -0.08 5.40 -16.56
C TYR A 32 -0.35 6.89 -16.40
N ASP A 33 -1.53 7.23 -15.90
CA ASP A 33 -1.87 8.56 -15.41
C ASP A 33 -2.69 8.48 -14.11
N ARG A 34 -3.17 9.64 -13.63
CA ARG A 34 -4.01 9.73 -12.43
C ARG A 34 -5.25 8.84 -12.47
N SER A 35 -5.82 8.61 -13.64
CA SER A 35 -7.03 7.78 -13.82
C SER A 35 -6.69 6.28 -13.85
N GLY A 36 -5.45 5.93 -14.20
CA GLY A 36 -4.93 4.58 -14.08
C GLY A 36 -4.04 4.16 -15.24
N PHE A 37 -3.95 2.85 -15.45
CA PHE A 37 -3.21 2.27 -16.57
C PHE A 37 -4.01 2.38 -17.87
N VAL A 38 -3.31 2.71 -18.96
CA VAL A 38 -3.92 2.79 -20.29
C VAL A 38 -4.02 1.41 -20.93
N GLY A 39 -5.21 1.07 -21.44
CA GLY A 39 -5.45 -0.18 -22.17
C GLY A 39 -6.66 -0.95 -21.65
N THR A 40 -6.89 -2.14 -22.20
CA THR A 40 -7.96 -3.03 -21.74
C THR A 40 -7.55 -3.78 -20.46
N PRO A 41 -8.49 -4.32 -19.66
CA PRO A 41 -8.17 -5.06 -18.45
C PRO A 41 -7.19 -6.22 -18.66
N ILE A 42 -7.32 -6.94 -19.78
CA ILE A 42 -6.50 -8.11 -20.10
C ILE A 42 -5.07 -7.68 -20.47
N GLU A 43 -4.94 -6.67 -21.34
CA GLU A 43 -3.64 -6.13 -21.76
C GLU A 43 -2.87 -5.56 -20.57
N VAL A 44 -3.53 -4.76 -19.73
CA VAL A 44 -2.92 -4.16 -18.55
C VAL A 44 -2.47 -5.25 -17.56
N ALA A 45 -3.32 -6.25 -17.29
CA ALA A 45 -2.97 -7.34 -16.39
C ALA A 45 -1.78 -8.16 -16.91
N GLN A 46 -1.74 -8.44 -18.21
CA GLN A 46 -0.62 -9.16 -18.83
C GLN A 46 0.66 -8.33 -18.82
N ALA A 47 0.59 -7.05 -19.18
CA ALA A 47 1.73 -6.13 -19.14
C ALA A 47 2.32 -6.01 -17.72
N LEU A 48 1.47 -5.92 -16.69
CA LEU A 48 1.94 -5.90 -15.30
C LEU A 48 2.62 -7.20 -14.88
N ARG A 49 2.09 -8.36 -15.31
CA ARG A 49 2.73 -9.67 -15.08
C ARG A 49 4.08 -9.77 -15.77
N ASP A 50 4.17 -9.28 -16.99
CA ASP A 50 5.41 -9.22 -17.75
C ASP A 50 6.44 -8.31 -17.05
N ILE A 51 6.01 -7.14 -16.57
CA ILE A 51 6.83 -6.22 -15.76
C ILE A 51 7.33 -6.91 -14.50
N PHE A 52 6.50 -7.68 -13.79
CA PHE A 52 6.93 -8.40 -12.58
C PHE A 52 8.05 -9.42 -12.83
N LYS A 53 8.13 -9.97 -14.05
CA LYS A 53 9.20 -10.91 -14.46
C LYS A 53 10.40 -10.21 -15.08
N SER A 54 10.21 -9.00 -15.59
CA SER A 54 11.25 -8.31 -16.34
C SER A 54 12.37 -7.82 -15.42
N ARG A 55 13.62 -8.09 -15.83
CA ARG A 55 14.83 -7.56 -15.18
C ARG A 55 15.16 -6.13 -15.63
N ALA A 56 14.67 -5.73 -16.80
CA ALA A 56 14.93 -4.43 -17.40
C ALA A 56 13.62 -3.64 -17.46
N VAL A 57 13.42 -2.78 -16.46
CA VAL A 57 12.27 -1.88 -16.36
C VAL A 57 12.77 -0.46 -16.14
N SER A 58 12.34 0.46 -16.99
CA SER A 58 12.57 1.90 -16.85
C SER A 58 11.25 2.64 -16.79
N VAL A 59 11.21 3.72 -16.02
CA VAL A 59 10.04 4.61 -15.92
C VAL A 59 10.45 5.99 -16.39
N ILE A 60 9.68 6.51 -17.34
CA ILE A 60 9.84 7.83 -17.92
C ILE A 60 8.65 8.65 -17.46
N ASN A 61 8.91 9.73 -16.74
CA ASN A 61 7.88 10.65 -16.26
C ASN A 61 7.63 11.77 -17.28
N ASP A 62 6.56 12.53 -17.08
CA ASP A 62 6.22 13.73 -17.86
C ASP A 62 6.02 13.43 -19.36
N VAL A 63 5.36 12.30 -19.63
CA VAL A 63 5.05 11.86 -20.99
C VAL A 63 3.74 12.49 -21.46
N ASP A 64 3.72 13.01 -22.68
CA ASP A 64 2.48 13.43 -23.33
C ASP A 64 1.65 12.19 -23.72
N LEU A 65 0.46 12.06 -23.11
CA LEU A 65 -0.49 10.97 -23.34
C LEU A 65 -1.58 11.35 -24.35
N SER A 66 -1.44 12.46 -25.07
CA SER A 66 -2.39 12.92 -26.09
C SER A 66 -2.71 11.86 -27.16
N SER A 67 -1.74 10.98 -27.45
CA SER A 67 -1.86 9.86 -28.42
C SER A 67 -2.15 8.51 -27.77
N ALA A 68 -2.21 8.43 -26.44
CA ALA A 68 -2.51 7.19 -25.74
C ALA A 68 -4.01 6.86 -25.86
N GLY A 69 -4.33 5.56 -25.90
CA GLY A 69 -5.74 5.10 -25.96
C GLY A 69 -6.59 5.70 -24.84
N THR A 70 -7.92 5.73 -24.96
CA THR A 70 -8.80 6.42 -24.00
C THR A 70 -9.17 5.59 -22.76
N LEU A 71 -9.10 4.26 -22.87
CA LEU A 71 -9.48 3.35 -21.79
C LEU A 71 -8.47 3.43 -20.62
N ARG A 72 -9.00 3.48 -19.40
CA ARG A 72 -8.24 3.55 -18.15
C ARG A 72 -8.69 2.49 -17.17
N ILE A 73 -7.74 1.74 -16.63
CA ILE A 73 -7.97 0.77 -15.56
C ILE A 73 -7.34 1.28 -14.27
N PHE A 74 -8.16 1.47 -13.25
CA PHE A 74 -7.72 1.99 -11.96
C PHE A 74 -6.66 1.09 -11.33
N ALA A 75 -5.63 1.68 -10.70
CA ALA A 75 -4.45 0.95 -10.24
C ALA A 75 -4.77 -0.24 -9.29
N PRO A 76 -5.58 -0.09 -8.22
CA PRO A 76 -6.00 -1.22 -7.39
C PRO A 76 -6.66 -2.36 -8.17
N GLN A 77 -7.48 -2.05 -9.18
CA GLN A 77 -8.11 -3.06 -10.04
C GLN A 77 -7.06 -3.76 -10.92
N ALA A 78 -6.22 -2.99 -11.60
CA ALA A 78 -5.15 -3.51 -12.45
C ALA A 78 -4.18 -4.44 -11.69
N ILE A 79 -3.73 -4.03 -10.50
CA ILE A 79 -2.84 -4.82 -9.65
C ILE A 79 -3.54 -6.08 -9.15
N SER A 80 -4.81 -5.98 -8.75
CA SER A 80 -5.58 -7.15 -8.31
C SER A 80 -5.75 -8.17 -9.43
N SER A 81 -6.09 -7.73 -10.63
CA SER A 81 -6.19 -8.58 -11.82
C SER A 81 -4.86 -9.19 -12.24
N ALA A 82 -3.76 -8.42 -12.18
CA ALA A 82 -2.43 -8.92 -12.51
C ALA A 82 -1.96 -10.02 -11.55
N LEU A 83 -2.24 -9.87 -10.26
CA LEU A 83 -1.84 -10.83 -9.22
C LEU A 83 -2.78 -12.03 -9.10
N ALA A 84 -4.02 -11.95 -9.59
CA ALA A 84 -4.96 -13.05 -9.59
C ALA A 84 -4.35 -14.31 -10.23
N GLY A 85 -4.26 -15.40 -9.46
CA GLY A 85 -3.64 -16.66 -9.89
C GLY A 85 -2.16 -16.58 -10.26
N TYR A 86 -1.48 -15.46 -10.01
CA TYR A 86 -0.08 -15.28 -10.39
C TYR A 86 0.83 -16.22 -9.58
N LYS A 87 1.69 -16.94 -10.29
CA LYS A 87 2.71 -17.84 -9.72
C LYS A 87 4.08 -17.26 -10.01
N PHE A 88 4.96 -17.35 -9.00
CA PHE A 88 6.34 -16.93 -9.09
C PHE A 88 7.19 -18.09 -9.60
N ASP A 89 8.11 -17.80 -10.52
CA ASP A 89 9.24 -18.69 -10.75
C ASP A 89 10.21 -18.65 -9.56
N ALA A 90 11.13 -19.61 -9.51
CA ALA A 90 12.06 -19.74 -8.39
C ALA A 90 12.91 -18.47 -8.21
N GLU A 91 13.32 -17.84 -9.31
CA GLU A 91 14.12 -16.63 -9.29
C GLU A 91 13.35 -15.43 -8.74
N THR A 92 12.17 -15.12 -9.29
CA THR A 92 11.34 -13.99 -8.80
C THR A 92 10.98 -14.19 -7.34
N ARG A 93 10.65 -15.43 -6.94
CA ARG A 93 10.38 -15.78 -5.54
C ARG A 93 11.58 -15.44 -4.64
N ALA A 94 12.79 -15.87 -5.00
CA ALA A 94 14.00 -15.56 -4.22
C ALA A 94 14.27 -14.04 -4.14
N VAL A 95 14.08 -13.32 -5.24
CA VAL A 95 14.23 -11.86 -5.29
C VAL A 95 13.18 -11.17 -4.40
N LEU A 96 11.94 -11.64 -4.37
CA LEU A 96 10.88 -11.11 -3.50
C LEU A 96 11.17 -11.39 -2.02
N LEU A 97 11.64 -12.59 -1.68
CA LEU A 97 12.03 -12.93 -0.31
C LEU A 97 13.22 -12.06 0.16
N SER A 98 14.26 -11.92 -0.65
CA SER A 98 15.38 -11.02 -0.31
C SER A 98 14.95 -9.56 -0.20
N PHE A 99 13.90 -9.16 -0.93
CA PHE A 99 13.32 -7.83 -0.81
C PHE A 99 12.59 -7.66 0.53
N THR A 100 11.85 -8.66 0.99
CA THR A 100 11.07 -8.58 2.24
C THR A 100 11.95 -8.53 3.49
N MET A 101 13.10 -9.22 3.46
CA MET A 101 14.12 -9.18 4.51
C MET A 101 14.76 -7.79 4.68
N ARG A 102 14.75 -6.96 3.63
CA ARG A 102 15.30 -5.60 3.64
C ARG A 102 14.28 -4.54 4.04
N LEU A 103 13.00 -4.88 4.17
CA LEU A 103 11.99 -3.92 4.55
C LEU A 103 12.13 -3.57 6.04
N PRO A 104 12.12 -2.27 6.40
CA PRO A 104 12.07 -1.86 7.80
C PRO A 104 10.72 -2.26 8.42
N PRO A 105 10.54 -2.11 9.74
CA PRO A 105 9.22 -2.17 10.34
C PRO A 105 8.22 -1.25 9.62
N LEU A 106 7.01 -1.75 9.40
CA LEU A 106 6.00 -1.12 8.55
C LEU A 106 4.75 -0.78 9.35
N MET A 107 4.08 0.28 8.92
CA MET A 107 2.64 0.48 9.14
C MET A 107 1.86 -0.16 8.02
N VAL A 108 0.68 -0.70 8.34
CA VAL A 108 -0.27 -1.26 7.38
C VAL A 108 -1.54 -0.41 7.36
N ARG A 109 -1.88 0.14 6.19
CA ARG A 109 -3.11 0.90 5.97
C ARG A 109 -4.20 -0.02 5.43
N LEU A 110 -5.40 0.13 5.97
CA LEU A 110 -6.59 -0.56 5.46
C LEU A 110 -7.12 0.16 4.22
N PHE A 111 -7.38 -0.62 3.18
CA PHE A 111 -8.01 -0.19 1.94
C PHE A 111 -8.96 -1.28 1.46
N PRO A 112 -10.16 -0.96 0.92
CA PRO A 112 -11.18 -1.95 0.58
C PRO A 112 -10.83 -2.72 -0.71
N MET A 113 -9.79 -3.56 -0.67
CA MET A 113 -9.30 -4.37 -1.80
C MET A 113 -10.36 -5.35 -2.34
N ASN A 114 -11.31 -5.77 -1.50
CA ASN A 114 -12.43 -6.61 -1.90
C ASN A 114 -13.31 -5.97 -2.99
N ARG A 115 -13.42 -4.63 -3.04
CA ARG A 115 -14.15 -3.91 -4.09
C ARG A 115 -13.51 -4.04 -5.47
N TYR A 116 -12.24 -4.46 -5.52
CA TYR A 116 -11.45 -4.61 -6.73
C TYR A 116 -11.15 -6.08 -7.05
N ALA A 117 -11.96 -7.00 -6.51
CA ALA A 117 -11.85 -8.44 -6.73
C ALA A 117 -10.47 -9.03 -6.39
N PHE A 118 -9.80 -8.48 -5.37
CA PHE A 118 -8.52 -9.01 -4.89
C PHE A 118 -8.72 -10.40 -4.27
N GLN A 119 -8.20 -11.44 -4.93
CA GLN A 119 -8.44 -12.84 -4.56
C GLN A 119 -7.87 -13.20 -3.16
N ASP A 120 -6.72 -12.63 -2.79
CA ASP A 120 -6.04 -12.93 -1.53
C ASP A 120 -6.51 -12.03 -0.37
N ASN A 121 -7.75 -11.52 -0.42
CA ASN A 121 -8.26 -10.56 0.55
C ASN A 121 -8.26 -11.08 2.00
N ALA A 122 -8.51 -12.38 2.20
CA ALA A 122 -8.46 -12.98 3.54
C ALA A 122 -7.06 -12.86 4.17
N SER A 123 -6.01 -13.16 3.42
CA SER A 123 -4.62 -13.01 3.87
C SER A 123 -4.23 -11.55 4.05
N TYR A 124 -4.72 -10.66 3.18
CA TYR A 124 -4.57 -9.20 3.37
C TYR A 124 -5.22 -8.71 4.68
N MET A 125 -6.42 -9.18 5.02
CA MET A 125 -7.07 -8.85 6.29
C MET A 125 -6.28 -9.38 7.49
N LYS A 126 -5.78 -10.62 7.43
CA LYS A 126 -4.91 -11.19 8.48
C LYS A 126 -3.67 -10.34 8.70
N MET A 127 -3.02 -9.89 7.61
CA MET A 127 -1.87 -8.99 7.67
C MET A 127 -2.19 -7.69 8.42
N HIS A 128 -3.33 -7.07 8.12
CA HIS A 128 -3.79 -5.87 8.80
C HIS A 128 -4.12 -6.12 10.28
N MET A 129 -4.80 -7.22 10.61
CA MET A 129 -5.11 -7.59 12.00
C MET A 129 -3.83 -7.82 12.82
N GLN A 130 -2.81 -8.46 12.25
CA GLN A 130 -1.52 -8.62 12.91
C GLN A 130 -0.86 -7.28 13.24
N PHE A 131 -0.91 -6.31 12.32
CA PHE A 131 -0.43 -4.95 12.60
C PHE A 131 -1.24 -4.29 13.72
N GLN A 132 -2.57 -4.39 13.70
CA GLN A 132 -3.41 -3.80 14.74
C GLN A 132 -3.15 -4.38 16.13
N HIS A 133 -2.90 -5.69 16.22
CA HIS A 133 -2.63 -6.37 17.48
C HIS A 133 -1.24 -6.00 18.04
N ASN A 134 -0.22 -6.02 17.18
CA ASN A 134 1.17 -5.86 17.61
C ASN A 134 1.65 -4.41 17.64
N GLY A 135 0.95 -3.48 16.98
CA GLY A 135 1.37 -2.08 16.80
C GLY A 135 2.56 -1.87 15.85
N VAL A 136 3.29 -2.95 15.53
CA VAL A 136 4.40 -2.98 14.58
C VAL A 136 4.25 -4.19 13.65
N PHE A 137 4.54 -4.01 12.36
CA PHE A 137 4.48 -5.09 11.39
C PHE A 137 5.83 -5.30 10.71
N ARG A 138 6.32 -6.55 10.66
CA ARG A 138 7.53 -6.94 9.94
C ARG A 138 7.16 -7.93 8.85
N MET A 139 7.39 -7.55 7.59
CA MET A 139 7.00 -8.35 6.43
C MET A 139 7.66 -9.74 6.42
N GLN A 140 8.93 -9.82 6.83
CA GLN A 140 9.65 -11.08 6.95
C GLN A 140 8.95 -12.08 7.89
N HIS A 141 8.45 -11.62 9.05
CA HIS A 141 7.79 -12.49 10.03
C HIS A 141 6.44 -12.97 9.50
N TYR A 142 5.72 -12.09 8.83
CA TYR A 142 4.46 -12.45 8.19
C TYR A 142 4.66 -13.53 7.12
N ILE A 143 5.70 -13.44 6.30
CA ILE A 143 5.97 -14.45 5.27
C ILE A 143 6.49 -15.75 5.88
N SER A 144 7.34 -15.69 6.91
CA SER A 144 7.90 -16.89 7.57
C SER A 144 6.85 -17.69 8.35
N GLN A 145 5.69 -17.11 8.64
CA GLN A 145 4.53 -17.80 9.22
C GLN A 145 3.68 -18.54 8.17
N ALA A 146 4.19 -18.74 6.95
CA ALA A 146 3.50 -19.52 5.94
C ALA A 146 3.50 -21.00 6.31
N ASP A 147 2.34 -21.65 6.27
CA ASP A 147 2.21 -23.07 6.61
C ASP A 147 2.82 -24.00 5.55
N ASN A 148 2.83 -23.52 4.29
CA ASN A 148 3.34 -24.25 3.14
C ASN A 148 3.68 -23.30 1.98
N SER A 149 4.17 -23.86 0.87
CA SER A 149 4.57 -23.09 -0.31
C SER A 149 3.42 -22.31 -0.97
N LEU A 150 2.19 -22.84 -0.93
CA LEU A 150 1.03 -22.14 -1.48
C LEU A 150 0.66 -20.92 -0.64
N ASP A 151 0.65 -21.05 0.69
CA ASP A 151 0.41 -19.91 1.59
C ASP A 151 1.52 -18.86 1.46
N GLU A 152 2.78 -19.27 1.30
CA GLU A 152 3.87 -18.33 1.07
C GLU A 152 3.66 -17.51 -0.22
N ILE A 153 3.26 -18.17 -1.31
CA ILE A 153 2.94 -17.50 -2.57
C ILE A 153 1.79 -16.49 -2.38
N VAL A 154 0.73 -16.88 -1.66
CA VAL A 154 -0.39 -15.97 -1.33
C VAL A 154 0.11 -14.74 -0.56
N ARG A 155 0.94 -14.94 0.47
CA ARG A 155 1.51 -13.86 1.27
C ARG A 155 2.43 -12.95 0.46
N LEU A 156 3.21 -13.50 -0.46
CA LEU A 156 4.04 -12.73 -1.39
C LEU A 156 3.19 -11.88 -2.35
N ARG A 157 2.06 -12.40 -2.84
CA ARG A 157 1.11 -11.59 -3.64
C ARG A 157 0.50 -10.44 -2.83
N VAL A 158 0.07 -10.71 -1.59
CA VAL A 158 -0.41 -9.67 -0.66
C VAL A 158 0.67 -8.61 -0.41
N MET A 159 1.93 -9.03 -0.20
CA MET A 159 3.06 -8.12 -0.03
C MET A 159 3.25 -7.24 -1.26
N MET A 160 3.25 -7.81 -2.47
CA MET A 160 3.39 -7.04 -3.71
C MET A 160 2.25 -6.03 -3.87
N ALA A 161 1.00 -6.48 -3.72
CA ALA A 161 -0.18 -5.61 -3.86
C ALA A 161 -0.10 -4.42 -2.90
N THR A 162 0.14 -4.69 -1.63
CA THR A 162 0.18 -3.68 -0.58
C THR A 162 1.40 -2.76 -0.69
N TYR A 163 2.53 -3.29 -1.16
CA TYR A 163 3.73 -2.50 -1.44
C TYR A 163 3.52 -1.54 -2.61
N ILE A 164 3.07 -2.07 -3.77
CA ILE A 164 2.88 -1.30 -5.01
C ILE A 164 1.83 -0.20 -4.80
N LEU A 165 0.72 -0.52 -4.14
CA LEU A 165 -0.37 0.43 -3.89
C LEU A 165 -0.08 1.41 -2.74
N GLY A 166 1.10 1.36 -2.12
CA GLY A 166 1.47 2.27 -1.03
C GLY A 166 0.70 2.03 0.28
N LEU A 167 0.09 0.86 0.44
CA LEU A 167 -0.68 0.49 1.64
C LEU A 167 0.21 0.12 2.82
N ILE A 168 1.46 -0.24 2.56
CA ILE A 168 2.49 -0.38 3.60
C ILE A 168 3.52 0.73 3.48
N ALA A 169 3.98 1.28 4.59
CA ALA A 169 5.02 2.31 4.63
C ALA A 169 5.93 2.11 5.85
N PRO A 170 7.20 2.53 5.81
CA PRO A 170 8.07 2.49 6.98
C PRO A 170 7.43 3.19 8.18
N LEU A 171 7.49 2.55 9.35
CA LEU A 171 7.11 3.16 10.61
C LEU A 171 8.09 4.32 10.88
N SER A 172 7.59 5.55 11.01
CA SER A 172 8.47 6.68 11.32
C SER A 172 8.85 6.63 12.80
N LYS A 173 10.08 7.02 13.16
CA LYS A 173 10.51 7.10 14.58
C LYS A 173 9.61 8.02 15.43
N GLN A 174 8.83 8.91 14.81
CA GLN A 174 7.82 9.73 15.50
C GLN A 174 6.52 8.97 15.79
N SER A 175 6.10 8.03 14.92
CA SER A 175 4.87 7.25 15.14
C SER A 175 5.03 6.15 16.19
N GLU A 176 6.26 5.70 16.47
CA GLU A 176 6.58 4.79 17.59
C GLU A 176 6.18 5.40 18.95
N LYS A 177 6.25 6.73 19.10
CA LYS A 177 5.80 7.41 20.33
C LYS A 177 4.28 7.59 20.40
N SER A 178 3.62 7.76 19.25
CA SER A 178 2.17 7.99 19.19
C SER A 178 1.34 6.72 19.37
N HIS A 179 1.79 5.56 18.89
CA HIS A 179 1.04 4.31 19.05
C HIS A 179 0.99 3.82 20.50
N ASN A 180 2.03 4.10 21.29
CA ASN A 180 2.03 3.87 22.74
C ASN A 180 1.04 4.81 23.48
N ALA A 181 0.72 5.98 22.93
CA ALA A 181 -0.24 6.90 23.52
C ALA A 181 -1.69 6.45 23.30
N THR A 182 -2.03 5.91 22.12
CA THR A 182 -3.40 5.47 21.81
C THR A 182 -3.77 4.15 22.49
N GLN A 183 -2.80 3.25 22.73
CA GLN A 183 -3.05 2.04 23.54
C GLN A 183 -3.27 2.32 25.04
N ARG A 184 -2.75 3.44 25.57
CA ARG A 184 -3.02 3.84 26.96
C ARG A 184 -4.42 4.43 27.19
N VAL A 185 -5.10 4.90 26.15
CA VAL A 185 -6.44 5.49 26.28
C VAL A 185 -7.55 4.43 26.37
N TYR A 186 -7.30 3.20 25.89
CA TYR A 186 -8.28 2.10 25.98
C TYR A 186 -8.09 1.16 27.18
N GLY A 187 -7.06 1.35 28.01
CA GLY A 187 -6.77 0.50 29.18
C GLY A 187 -7.39 0.97 30.51
N ASN A 188 -7.87 2.21 30.62
CA ASN A 188 -8.33 2.76 31.90
C ASN A 188 -9.76 3.28 31.80
N ARG A 189 -10.75 2.38 31.86
CA ARG A 189 -12.15 2.78 32.01
C ARG A 189 -12.95 1.85 32.92
N THR A 190 -12.65 1.92 34.23
CA THR A 190 -13.56 1.86 35.40
C THR A 190 -12.65 1.77 36.63
N GLN A 191 -12.64 2.69 37.60
CA GLN A 191 -13.74 2.96 38.54
C GLN A 191 -13.68 4.40 39.13
N LYS A 192 -14.87 5.00 39.20
CA LYS A 192 -15.47 5.94 40.18
C LYS A 192 -14.59 6.91 41.03
N THR A 193 -14.97 8.20 40.88
CA THR A 193 -14.82 9.48 41.62
C THR A 193 -14.86 9.43 43.18
N PRO A 194 -14.51 10.50 43.97
CA PRO A 194 -14.83 11.92 43.67
C PRO A 194 -13.97 13.11 44.22
N THR A 195 -14.33 14.30 43.67
CA THR A 195 -14.15 15.70 44.16
C THR A 195 -12.72 16.29 44.22
N THR A 196 -12.40 17.43 43.58
CA THR A 196 -12.82 18.78 44.00
C THR A 196 -12.53 19.88 42.93
N ARG A 197 -13.51 20.79 42.76
CA ARG A 197 -13.48 22.24 42.40
C ARG A 197 -12.48 22.80 41.37
N GLY A 198 -13.00 23.51 40.34
CA GLY A 198 -12.21 24.50 39.60
C GLY A 198 -12.84 25.15 38.35
N LYS A 199 -13.90 25.95 38.54
CA LYS A 199 -14.40 27.06 37.67
C LYS A 199 -14.73 26.79 36.19
N LYS A 200 -16.04 26.79 35.92
CA LYS A 200 -16.68 27.09 34.62
C LYS A 200 -16.35 28.51 34.18
N VAL A 201 -15.94 28.70 32.93
CA VAL A 201 -16.04 30.00 32.22
C VAL A 201 -16.97 29.79 31.04
N GLY A 202 -18.13 30.43 31.10
CA GLY A 202 -19.25 30.25 30.17
C GLY A 202 -19.03 30.92 28.81
N LEU A 203 -19.75 30.40 27.81
CA LEU A 203 -19.76 30.84 26.40
C LEU A 203 -19.98 32.34 26.19
N LEU A 204 -20.53 33.06 27.18
CA LEU A 204 -20.72 34.52 27.14
C LEU A 204 -19.41 35.33 27.18
N SER A 205 -18.32 34.76 27.69
CA SER A 205 -17.00 35.43 27.70
C SER A 205 -16.31 35.45 26.32
N LYS A 206 -16.68 34.53 25.42
CA LYS A 206 -16.13 34.47 24.04
C LYS A 206 -16.80 35.46 23.08
N ILE A 207 -17.98 35.98 23.43
CA ILE A 207 -18.70 36.95 22.59
C ILE A 207 -18.19 38.38 22.85
N ILE A 208 -17.80 38.69 24.08
CA ILE A 208 -17.33 40.05 24.46
C ILE A 208 -15.92 40.35 23.91
N MET A 209 -15.05 39.35 23.72
CA MET A 209 -13.72 39.54 23.12
C MET A 209 -13.73 39.69 21.59
N ARG A 210 -14.87 39.48 20.92
CA ARG A 210 -14.98 39.63 19.45
C ARG A 210 -15.58 40.98 19.02
N ILE A 211 -15.99 41.83 19.97
CA ILE A 211 -16.60 43.15 19.73
C ILE A 211 -15.61 44.30 19.99
N ARG A 212 -14.49 44.06 20.66
CA ARG A 212 -13.39 45.03 20.80
C ARG A 212 -12.16 44.50 20.06
N GLY A 213 -12.06 44.85 18.78
CA GLY A 213 -11.00 44.41 17.87
C GLY A 213 -9.59 44.70 18.40
N LEU A 214 -8.93 43.63 18.82
CA LEU A 214 -7.48 43.47 18.94
C LEU A 214 -7.13 42.08 18.39
#